data_AF-B6IVJ7-F1
#
_entry.id   AF-B6IVJ7-F1
#
_cell.length_a   1.000
_cell.length_b   1.000
_cell.length_c   1.000
_cell.angle_alpha   90.00
_cell.angle_beta   90.00
_cell.angle_gamma   90.00
#
_symmetry.space_group_name_H-M   'P 1'
#
loop_
_entity.id
_entity.type
_entity.pdbx_description
1 polymer ?
#
loop_
_entity_poly.entity_id
_entity_poly.type
_entity_poly.pdbx_seq_one_letter_code
_entity_poly.pdbx_strand_id
1 'polypeptide(L)'
;MIGHASNYPANSADSGSVGDLGAEASTAAPQRLTSDLVQMIFKDYFGIIGEKYRTYCAFTTAINCRVLAHFGIAARPLPCQALLRTERGNFALGYVEEVPAGQWNGHVVTLAGDWLIDCTLAGFRRLGDFPVPDVAIVTGAEPEADVLAGFEPAPGHHLLWRAPPSGTPGRLPQEPEAMVQAAARALIAAVARDLAERPGRA
;
A
#
# COMPACT_ATOMS: atom_id res chain seq x y z
N MET A 1 37.91 14.07 -29.43
CA MET A 1 39.28 14.39 -28.98
C MET A 1 39.22 15.77 -28.33
N ILE A 2 39.81 15.93 -27.15
CA ILE A 2 39.99 17.18 -26.37
C ILE A 2 38.67 17.72 -25.79
N GLY A 3 38.39 17.81 -24.49
CA GLY A 3 39.23 17.93 -23.30
C GLY A 3 38.88 19.27 -22.62
N HIS A 4 38.34 19.25 -21.40
CA HIS A 4 38.67 20.22 -20.34
C HIS A 4 37.95 19.89 -19.03
N ALA A 5 38.75 19.43 -18.06
CA ALA A 5 38.51 19.64 -16.64
C ALA A 5 39.17 20.97 -16.23
N SER A 6 38.60 21.66 -15.24
CA SER A 6 39.40 22.55 -14.39
C SER A 6 38.77 22.80 -13.00
N ASN A 7 39.57 22.38 -12.02
CA ASN A 7 39.75 22.68 -10.60
C ASN A 7 39.05 23.87 -9.88
N TYR A 8 38.81 23.57 -8.58
CA TYR A 8 38.53 24.39 -7.39
C TYR A 8 39.46 25.59 -7.13
N PRO A 9 39.11 26.49 -6.18
CA PRO A 9 39.76 26.44 -4.85
C PRO A 9 38.83 26.62 -3.63
N ALA A 10 39.41 26.34 -2.46
CA ALA A 10 38.85 26.28 -1.11
C ALA A 10 39.05 27.59 -0.28
N ASN A 11 38.66 27.52 1.01
CA ASN A 11 38.83 28.43 2.17
C ASN A 11 37.59 29.30 2.51
N SER A 12 37.20 29.54 3.76
CA SER A 12 37.76 29.23 5.10
C SER A 12 36.70 29.52 6.19
N ALA A 13 36.96 29.02 7.41
CA ALA A 13 36.35 29.24 8.74
C ALA A 13 35.71 30.64 9.03
N ASP A 14 34.87 30.91 10.05
CA ASP A 14 34.81 30.42 11.44
C ASP A 14 33.58 31.01 12.19
N SER A 15 33.24 30.40 13.34
CA SER A 15 32.69 31.00 14.58
C SER A 15 31.24 31.50 14.68
N GLY A 16 30.53 31.02 15.72
CA GLY A 16 29.33 31.68 16.26
C GLY A 16 28.36 30.76 16.99
N SER A 17 28.66 30.38 18.24
CA SER A 17 27.74 29.70 19.15
C SER A 17 26.72 30.67 19.77
N VAL A 18 25.43 30.31 19.81
CA VAL A 18 24.52 30.64 20.92
C VAL A 18 23.51 29.49 21.02
N GLY A 19 23.36 28.94 22.22
CA GLY A 19 22.53 27.78 22.49
C GLY A 19 21.04 28.05 22.37
N ASP A 20 20.27 26.97 22.32
CA ASP A 20 18.95 26.99 22.93
C ASP A 20 18.60 25.63 23.52
N LEU A 21 17.80 25.75 24.56
CA LEU A 21 17.46 24.83 25.61
C LEU A 21 16.67 23.62 25.10
N GLY A 22 16.75 22.55 25.89
CA GLY A 22 16.13 21.28 25.58
C GLY A 22 14.63 21.35 25.30
N ALA A 23 14.23 20.51 24.37
CA ALA A 23 12.97 19.80 24.43
C ALA A 23 13.23 18.40 23.85
N GLU A 24 13.60 17.46 24.72
CA GLU A 24 13.31 16.05 24.44
C GLU A 24 11.79 15.91 24.40
N ALA A 25 11.21 16.08 23.20
CA ALA A 25 9.87 15.62 22.94
C ALA A 25 9.92 14.10 22.83
N SER A 26 9.59 13.43 23.93
CA SER A 26 9.31 12.00 24.00
C SER A 26 8.31 11.60 22.92
N THR A 27 8.87 11.05 21.86
CA THR A 27 8.39 9.99 20.98
C THR A 27 7.41 9.02 21.67
N ALA A 28 6.23 8.75 21.04
CA ALA A 28 5.50 7.46 21.04
C ALA A 28 3.95 7.50 20.83
N ALA A 29 3.30 8.66 20.60
CA ALA A 29 1.82 8.71 20.57
C ALA A 29 1.07 8.87 19.22
N PRO A 30 1.65 9.25 18.06
CA PRO A 30 0.89 9.29 16.80
C PRO A 30 0.92 7.98 15.99
N GLN A 31 1.97 7.15 16.11
CA GLN A 31 2.13 5.95 15.26
C GLN A 31 1.34 4.72 15.72
N ARG A 32 1.10 4.54 17.03
CA ARG A 32 0.35 3.39 17.55
C ARG A 32 -1.15 3.49 17.27
N LEU A 33 -1.71 4.69 17.39
CA LEU A 33 -3.13 4.94 17.10
C LEU A 33 -3.46 4.72 15.62
N THR A 34 -2.53 5.05 14.72
CA THR A 34 -2.72 4.84 13.29
C THR A 34 -2.61 3.34 12.93
N SER A 35 -1.69 2.59 13.54
CA SER A 35 -1.58 1.13 13.32
C SER A 35 -2.79 0.35 13.82
N ASP A 36 -3.27 0.60 15.04
CA ASP A 36 -4.45 -0.08 15.60
C ASP A 36 -5.72 0.19 14.77
N LEU A 37 -5.87 1.42 14.30
CA LEU A 37 -6.97 1.83 13.45
C LEU A 37 -6.89 1.16 12.07
N VAL A 38 -5.72 1.11 11.44
CA VAL A 38 -5.54 0.42 10.16
C VAL A 38 -5.89 -1.07 10.30
N GLN A 39 -5.38 -1.74 11.33
CA GLN A 39 -5.75 -3.14 11.59
C GLN A 39 -7.26 -3.32 11.77
N MET A 40 -7.94 -2.37 12.42
CA MET A 40 -9.40 -2.40 12.59
C MET A 40 -10.15 -2.18 11.27
N ILE A 41 -9.68 -1.28 10.40
CA ILE A 41 -10.29 -1.04 9.08
C ILE A 41 -10.30 -2.32 8.23
N PHE A 42 -9.24 -3.11 8.31
CA PHE A 42 -9.09 -4.32 7.51
C PHE A 42 -9.53 -5.59 8.22
N LYS A 43 -9.98 -5.48 9.47
CA LYS A 43 -10.63 -6.58 10.21
C LYS A 43 -11.95 -6.92 9.53
N ASP A 44 -12.13 -8.20 9.18
CA ASP A 44 -13.33 -8.73 8.51
C ASP A 44 -13.71 -7.98 7.20
N TYR A 45 -12.70 -7.47 6.50
CA TYR A 45 -12.89 -6.60 5.33
C TYR A 45 -13.85 -7.21 4.29
N PHE A 46 -13.67 -8.49 3.94
CA PHE A 46 -14.51 -9.19 2.96
C PHE A 46 -15.85 -9.69 3.49
N GLY A 47 -15.99 -9.88 4.81
CA GLY A 47 -17.29 -10.08 5.44
C GLY A 47 -18.18 -8.84 5.27
N ILE A 48 -17.58 -7.65 5.27
CA ILE A 48 -18.29 -6.37 5.14
C ILE A 48 -18.52 -5.98 3.67
N ILE A 49 -17.48 -5.95 2.85
CA ILE A 49 -17.62 -5.48 1.45
C ILE A 49 -18.12 -6.57 0.49
N GLY A 50 -17.94 -7.83 0.85
CA GLY A 50 -18.37 -8.99 0.07
C GLY A 50 -17.22 -9.78 -0.59
N GLU A 51 -17.24 -11.09 -0.35
CA GLU A 51 -16.29 -12.10 -0.85
C GLU A 51 -16.00 -12.04 -2.35
N LYS A 52 -16.99 -11.65 -3.18
CA LYS A 52 -16.84 -11.57 -4.63
C LYS A 52 -15.78 -10.57 -5.10
N TYR A 53 -15.41 -9.59 -4.27
CA TYR A 53 -14.48 -8.52 -4.63
C TYR A 53 -13.01 -8.81 -4.32
N ARG A 54 -12.68 -10.02 -3.84
CA ARG A 54 -11.31 -10.44 -3.47
C ARG A 54 -10.27 -10.42 -4.60
N THR A 55 -10.68 -10.17 -5.83
CA THR A 55 -9.78 -10.07 -6.99
C THR A 55 -9.95 -8.75 -7.75
N TYR A 56 -10.60 -7.74 -7.16
CA TYR A 56 -10.95 -6.48 -7.81
C TYR A 56 -10.09 -5.34 -7.24
N CYS A 57 -8.82 -5.29 -7.64
CA CYS A 57 -7.81 -4.44 -6.98
C CYS A 57 -8.07 -2.93 -7.08
N ALA A 58 -8.57 -2.45 -8.22
CA ALA A 58 -8.97 -1.05 -8.35
C ALA A 58 -10.18 -0.70 -7.47
N PHE A 59 -11.19 -1.57 -7.43
CA PHE A 59 -12.37 -1.41 -6.57
C PHE A 59 -12.00 -1.35 -5.09
N THR A 60 -11.24 -2.33 -4.59
CA THR A 60 -10.82 -2.35 -3.18
C THR A 60 -9.91 -1.18 -2.84
N THR A 61 -9.00 -0.79 -3.74
CA THR A 61 -8.12 0.37 -3.52
C THR A 61 -8.91 1.68 -3.46
N ALA A 62 -9.92 1.86 -4.31
CA ALA A 62 -10.79 3.03 -4.27
C ALA A 62 -11.57 3.11 -2.94
N ILE A 63 -12.08 1.97 -2.45
CA ILE A 63 -12.72 1.87 -1.14
C ILE A 63 -11.73 2.26 -0.04
N ASN A 64 -10.53 1.66 -0.05
CA ASN A 64 -9.50 1.88 0.97
C ASN A 64 -9.10 3.35 1.07
N CYS A 65 -8.83 4.00 -0.07
CA CYS A 65 -8.47 5.41 -0.08
C CYS A 65 -9.57 6.27 0.56
N ARG A 66 -10.84 5.94 0.30
CA ARG A 66 -11.97 6.66 0.87
C ARG A 66 -12.15 6.43 2.36
N VAL A 67 -12.03 5.18 2.82
CA VAL A 67 -12.14 4.81 4.23
C VAL A 67 -11.00 5.43 5.04
N LEU A 68 -9.76 5.32 4.57
CA LEU A 68 -8.60 5.91 5.23
C LEU A 68 -8.72 7.45 5.30
N ALA A 69 -9.15 8.09 4.22
CA ALA A 69 -9.38 9.54 4.21
C ALA A 69 -10.44 9.97 5.22
N HIS A 70 -11.51 9.17 5.43
CA HIS A 70 -12.52 9.46 6.45
C HIS A 70 -11.92 9.54 7.86
N PHE A 71 -10.91 8.72 8.15
CA PHE A 71 -10.21 8.73 9.43
C PHE A 71 -8.96 9.63 9.44
N GLY A 72 -8.82 10.54 8.47
CA GLY A 72 -7.71 11.49 8.42
C GLY A 72 -6.37 10.88 7.99
N ILE A 73 -6.37 9.66 7.43
CA ILE A 73 -5.18 9.01 6.90
C ILE A 73 -5.11 9.27 5.40
N ALA A 74 -4.11 10.05 4.98
CA ALA A 74 -3.85 10.27 3.56
C ALA A 74 -3.46 8.96 2.89
N ALA A 75 -4.19 8.60 1.83
CA ALA A 75 -3.96 7.39 1.07
C ALA A 75 -4.13 7.65 -0.42
N ARG A 76 -3.35 6.95 -1.23
CA ARG A 76 -3.42 7.02 -2.69
C ARG A 76 -3.32 5.64 -3.32
N PRO A 77 -3.89 5.45 -4.52
CA PRO A 77 -3.57 4.29 -5.33
C PRO A 77 -2.08 4.25 -5.71
N LEU A 78 -1.50 3.05 -5.72
CA LEU A 78 -0.15 2.78 -6.17
C LEU A 78 -0.21 1.63 -7.20
N PRO A 79 -0.09 1.92 -8.50
CA PRO A 79 0.01 0.89 -9.52
C PRO A 79 1.28 0.05 -9.29
N CYS A 80 1.18 -1.26 -9.44
CA CYS A 80 2.29 -2.19 -9.22
C CYS A 80 2.07 -3.52 -9.94
N GLN A 81 3.07 -4.39 -9.94
CA GLN A 81 2.91 -5.82 -10.17
C GLN A 81 3.08 -6.55 -8.83
N ALA A 82 2.14 -7.42 -8.46
CA ALA A 82 2.38 -8.36 -7.37
C ALA A 82 3.01 -9.63 -7.97
N LEU A 83 4.18 -10.01 -7.47
CA LEU A 83 4.96 -11.16 -7.92
C LEU A 83 5.15 -12.13 -6.74
N LEU A 84 4.65 -13.35 -6.88
CA LEU A 84 4.88 -14.44 -5.95
C LEU A 84 5.94 -15.38 -6.54
N ARG A 85 7.09 -15.49 -5.86
CA ARG A 85 8.16 -16.43 -6.19
C ARG A 85 8.04 -17.67 -5.31
N THR A 86 8.10 -18.84 -5.92
CA THR A 86 8.01 -20.14 -5.25
C THR A 86 9.00 -21.11 -5.89
N GLU A 87 9.19 -22.28 -5.28
CA GLU A 87 9.92 -23.40 -5.92
C GLU A 87 9.27 -23.87 -7.23
N ARG A 88 7.94 -23.66 -7.38
CA ARG A 88 7.17 -23.99 -8.59
C ARG A 88 7.35 -22.97 -9.71
N GLY A 89 8.04 -21.85 -9.45
CA GLY A 89 8.22 -20.75 -10.39
C GLY A 89 7.62 -19.43 -9.90
N ASN A 90 7.43 -18.51 -10.85
CA ASN A 90 6.98 -17.14 -10.62
C ASN A 90 5.54 -16.96 -11.09
N PHE A 91 4.71 -16.35 -10.25
CA PHE A 91 3.31 -16.05 -10.52
C PHE A 91 3.09 -14.56 -10.33
N ALA A 92 2.36 -13.92 -11.24
CA ALA A 92 2.16 -12.47 -11.20
C ALA A 92 0.68 -12.09 -11.28
N LEU A 93 0.32 -11.03 -10.55
CA LEU A 93 -0.92 -10.29 -10.72
C LEU A 93 -0.57 -8.89 -11.24
N GLY A 94 -1.22 -8.51 -12.35
CA GLY A 94 -0.92 -7.27 -13.06
C GLY A 94 0.32 -7.38 -13.94
N TYR A 95 0.25 -6.70 -15.07
CA TYR A 95 1.28 -6.58 -16.08
C TYR A 95 1.81 -7.95 -16.54
N VAL A 96 0.87 -8.89 -16.72
CA VAL A 96 1.10 -10.20 -17.36
C VAL A 96 0.91 -10.06 -18.87
N GLU A 97 1.36 -10.98 -19.71
CA GLU A 97 1.23 -10.82 -21.17
C GLU A 97 -0.23 -10.68 -21.65
N GLU A 98 -0.40 -10.13 -22.86
CA GLU A 98 -1.65 -9.88 -23.62
C GLU A 98 -2.98 -9.93 -22.85
N VAL A 99 -3.52 -8.75 -22.51
CA VAL A 99 -4.96 -8.62 -22.21
C VAL A 99 -5.70 -8.12 -23.45
N PRO A 100 -7.00 -8.45 -23.60
CA PRO A 100 -7.83 -7.87 -24.64
C PRO A 100 -7.77 -6.33 -24.64
N ALA A 101 -7.83 -5.73 -25.83
CA ALA A 101 -7.81 -4.28 -25.98
C ALA A 101 -8.91 -3.61 -25.13
N GLY A 102 -8.53 -2.60 -24.36
CA GLY A 102 -9.43 -1.89 -23.44
C GLY A 102 -9.57 -2.51 -22.06
N GLN A 103 -8.97 -3.68 -21.81
CA GLN A 103 -8.88 -4.23 -20.45
C GLN A 103 -7.69 -3.67 -19.70
N TRP A 104 -7.88 -3.47 -18.40
CA TRP A 104 -6.81 -3.07 -17.51
C TRP A 104 -5.96 -4.29 -17.16
N ASN A 105 -4.67 -4.20 -17.47
CA ASN A 105 -3.67 -5.21 -17.16
C ASN A 105 -2.75 -4.76 -16.04
N GLY A 106 -3.23 -3.96 -15.09
CA GLY A 106 -2.41 -3.55 -13.96
C GLY A 106 -2.83 -4.28 -12.69
N HIS A 107 -2.00 -4.16 -11.68
CA HIS A 107 -2.41 -4.35 -10.31
C HIS A 107 -2.27 -3.02 -9.58
N VAL A 108 -3.12 -2.77 -8.60
CA VAL A 108 -3.07 -1.52 -7.83
C VAL A 108 -3.35 -1.83 -6.37
N VAL A 109 -2.54 -1.21 -5.52
CA VAL A 109 -2.63 -1.33 -4.07
C VAL A 109 -2.84 0.05 -3.47
N THR A 110 -3.16 0.08 -2.18
CA THR A 110 -3.28 1.35 -1.44
C THR A 110 -1.94 1.66 -0.77
N LEU A 111 -1.44 2.87 -0.98
CA LEU A 111 -0.31 3.42 -0.22
C LEU A 111 -0.83 4.45 0.78
N ALA A 112 -0.49 4.30 2.06
CA ALA A 112 -0.83 5.24 3.12
C ALA A 112 0.39 5.45 4.04
N GLY A 113 1.08 6.59 3.90
CA GLY A 113 2.39 6.77 4.53
C GLY A 113 3.40 5.75 3.98
N ASP A 114 4.02 4.98 4.88
CA ASP A 114 4.92 3.86 4.55
C ASP A 114 4.19 2.51 4.48
N TRP A 115 2.85 2.49 4.53
CA TRP A 115 2.07 1.27 4.44
C TRP A 115 1.63 0.95 3.03
N LEU A 116 1.97 -0.25 2.57
CA LEU A 116 1.39 -0.87 1.39
C LEU A 116 0.29 -1.84 1.83
N ILE A 117 -0.91 -1.66 1.28
CA ILE A 117 -2.09 -2.44 1.63
C ILE A 117 -2.68 -3.07 0.37
N ASP A 118 -2.72 -4.40 0.35
CA ASP A 118 -3.27 -5.20 -0.76
C ASP A 118 -4.36 -6.13 -0.25
N CYS A 119 -5.60 -5.93 -0.72
CA CYS A 119 -6.74 -6.75 -0.37
C CYS A 119 -7.03 -7.83 -1.43
N THR A 120 -6.20 -8.01 -2.44
CA THR A 120 -6.58 -8.79 -3.64
C THR A 120 -5.66 -9.94 -3.98
N LEU A 121 -4.90 -10.39 -2.99
CA LEU A 121 -4.00 -11.53 -3.10
C LEU A 121 -4.73 -12.85 -3.38
N ALA A 122 -6.05 -12.93 -3.17
CA ALA A 122 -6.83 -14.11 -3.59
C ALA A 122 -6.70 -14.42 -5.10
N GLY A 123 -6.22 -13.47 -5.93
CA GLY A 123 -5.77 -13.75 -7.29
C GLY A 123 -4.74 -14.88 -7.37
N PHE A 124 -3.79 -14.96 -6.42
CA PHE A 124 -2.83 -16.05 -6.36
C PHE A 124 -3.47 -17.40 -6.01
N ARG A 125 -4.54 -17.43 -5.21
CA ARG A 125 -5.29 -18.67 -4.96
C ARG A 125 -5.92 -19.21 -6.26
N ARG A 126 -6.37 -18.32 -7.15
CA ARG A 126 -6.87 -18.73 -8.48
C ARG A 126 -5.76 -19.23 -9.41
N LEU A 127 -4.54 -18.72 -9.28
CA LEU A 127 -3.41 -19.13 -10.13
C LEU A 127 -2.82 -20.49 -9.72
N GLY A 128 -2.85 -20.84 -8.44
CA GLY A 128 -2.20 -22.07 -7.98
C GLY A 128 -2.46 -22.47 -6.53
N ASP A 129 -3.56 -22.01 -5.95
CA ASP A 129 -3.97 -22.25 -4.56
C ASP A 129 -2.90 -21.85 -3.52
N PHE A 130 -2.24 -20.71 -3.75
CA PHE A 130 -1.13 -20.28 -2.89
C PHE A 130 -1.58 -19.80 -1.50
N PRO A 131 -0.77 -20.05 -0.45
CA PRO A 131 -1.07 -19.68 0.93
C PRO A 131 -0.81 -18.20 1.18
N VAL A 132 -1.63 -17.32 0.59
CA VAL A 132 -1.55 -15.86 0.77
C VAL A 132 -2.63 -15.38 1.73
N PRO A 133 -2.43 -14.27 2.47
CA PRO A 133 -3.47 -13.72 3.32
C PRO A 133 -4.59 -13.06 2.50
N ASP A 134 -5.72 -12.82 3.15
CA ASP A 134 -6.85 -12.09 2.56
C ASP A 134 -6.53 -10.61 2.35
N VAL A 135 -5.86 -10.02 3.32
CA VAL A 135 -5.36 -8.65 3.29
C VAL A 135 -3.90 -8.69 3.73
N ALA A 136 -3.01 -8.08 2.96
CA ALA A 136 -1.65 -7.80 3.37
C ALA A 136 -1.52 -6.31 3.72
N ILE A 137 -0.90 -6.03 4.87
CA ILE A 137 -0.51 -4.69 5.30
C ILE A 137 0.98 -4.76 5.62
N VAL A 138 1.80 -4.08 4.83
CA VAL A 138 3.27 -4.11 4.95
C VAL A 138 3.78 -2.71 5.20
N THR A 139 4.66 -2.55 6.19
CA THR A 139 5.29 -1.28 6.56
C THR A 139 6.64 -1.11 5.85
N GLY A 140 7.15 0.12 5.79
CA GLY A 140 8.43 0.40 5.13
C GLY A 140 8.37 0.30 3.60
N ALA A 141 7.22 0.59 3.00
CA ALA A 141 7.10 0.62 1.54
C ALA A 141 7.92 1.77 0.94
N GLU A 142 8.63 1.48 -0.14
CA GLU A 142 9.47 2.43 -0.89
C GLU A 142 8.85 2.69 -2.27
N PRO A 143 7.93 3.66 -2.42
CA PRO A 143 7.14 3.83 -3.65
C PRO A 143 7.94 4.24 -4.88
N GLU A 144 9.18 4.71 -4.70
CA GLU A 144 10.09 5.12 -5.77
C GLU A 144 11.10 4.02 -6.15
N ALA A 145 11.07 2.87 -5.48
CA ALA A 145 11.97 1.75 -5.74
C ALA A 145 11.38 0.75 -6.76
N ASP A 146 12.24 -0.07 -7.38
CA ASP A 146 11.80 -1.15 -8.26
C ASP A 146 11.02 -2.24 -7.51
N VAL A 147 11.39 -2.49 -6.26
CA VAL A 147 10.68 -3.36 -5.32
C VAL A 147 10.08 -2.45 -4.25
N LEU A 148 8.76 -2.31 -4.29
CA LEU A 148 8.01 -1.37 -3.46
C LEU A 148 7.87 -1.89 -2.03
N ALA A 149 7.63 -3.19 -1.87
CA ALA A 149 7.58 -3.89 -0.60
C ALA A 149 7.63 -5.41 -0.86
N GLY A 150 7.78 -6.19 0.21
CA GLY A 150 7.65 -7.63 0.12
C GLY A 150 7.62 -8.31 1.49
N PHE A 151 7.14 -9.55 1.50
CA PHE A 151 7.18 -10.42 2.67
C PHE A 151 7.07 -11.89 2.25
N GLU A 152 7.25 -12.79 3.20
CA GLU A 152 7.10 -14.23 3.00
C GLU A 152 5.78 -14.71 3.64
N PRO A 153 4.68 -14.86 2.87
CA PRO A 153 3.40 -15.34 3.41
C PRO A 153 3.43 -16.79 3.93
N ALA A 154 4.35 -17.62 3.45
CA ALA A 154 4.58 -18.98 3.90
C ALA A 154 6.02 -19.40 3.55
N PRO A 155 6.60 -20.42 4.22
CA PRO A 155 7.94 -20.91 3.89
C PRO A 155 8.13 -21.15 2.39
N GLY A 156 9.16 -20.53 1.82
CA GLY A 156 9.53 -20.66 0.40
C GLY A 156 8.60 -19.91 -0.58
N HIS A 157 7.71 -19.05 -0.08
CA HIS A 157 6.81 -18.23 -0.89
C HIS A 157 7.12 -16.76 -0.66
N HIS A 158 7.82 -16.11 -1.59
CA HIS A 158 8.19 -14.70 -1.47
C HIS A 158 7.26 -13.83 -2.31
N LEU A 159 6.45 -13.02 -1.66
CA LEU A 159 5.56 -12.06 -2.30
C LEU A 159 6.23 -10.68 -2.35
N LEU A 160 6.34 -10.12 -3.55
CA LEU A 160 6.94 -8.82 -3.82
C LEU A 160 5.95 -7.95 -4.58
N TRP A 161 5.78 -6.69 -4.18
CA TRP A 161 5.18 -5.67 -5.04
C TRP A 161 6.29 -4.92 -5.75
N ARG A 162 6.18 -4.81 -7.06
CA ARG A 162 7.18 -4.17 -7.92
C ARG A 162 6.58 -2.99 -8.64
N ALA A 163 7.42 -2.02 -8.97
CA ALA A 163 7.02 -0.91 -9.82
C ALA A 163 6.45 -1.44 -11.16
N PRO A 164 5.45 -0.76 -11.75
CA PRO A 164 4.96 -1.09 -13.09
C PRO A 164 6.11 -1.11 -14.11
N PRO A 165 6.05 -1.95 -15.15
CA PRO A 165 7.01 -1.89 -16.24
C PRO A 165 7.04 -0.49 -16.89
N SER A 166 8.22 -0.04 -17.27
CA SER A 166 8.42 1.24 -17.94
C SER A 166 7.53 1.38 -19.18
N GLY A 167 6.91 2.55 -19.34
CA GLY A 167 6.05 2.85 -20.48
C GLY A 167 4.61 2.34 -20.37
N THR A 168 4.23 1.71 -19.26
CA THR A 168 2.85 1.23 -19.07
C THR A 168 1.90 2.39 -18.76
N PRO A 169 0.69 2.45 -19.35
CA PRO A 169 -0.27 3.51 -19.06
C PRO A 169 -0.64 3.53 -17.56
N GLY A 170 -0.46 4.68 -16.92
CA GLY A 170 -0.79 4.87 -15.49
C GLY A 170 -2.28 5.10 -15.20
N ARG A 171 -3.17 5.00 -16.20
CA ARG A 171 -4.60 5.27 -16.00
C ARG A 171 -5.27 4.06 -15.36
N LEU A 172 -5.61 4.19 -14.09
CA LEU A 172 -6.42 3.22 -13.36
C LEU A 172 -7.84 3.13 -13.94
N PRO A 173 -8.47 1.95 -13.90
CA PRO A 173 -9.87 1.83 -14.29
C PRO A 173 -10.75 2.65 -13.33
N GLN A 174 -11.82 3.21 -13.88
CA GLN A 174 -12.82 3.89 -13.09
C GLN A 174 -13.84 2.88 -12.58
N GLU A 175 -13.98 2.84 -11.28
CA GLU A 175 -14.92 1.95 -10.60
C GLU A 175 -16.27 2.63 -10.42
N PRO A 176 -17.40 1.89 -10.36
CA PRO A 176 -18.70 2.49 -10.14
C PRO A 176 -18.77 3.22 -8.79
N GLU A 177 -18.79 4.56 -8.83
CA GLU A 177 -18.70 5.40 -7.62
C GLU A 177 -19.78 5.04 -6.57
N ALA A 178 -21.01 4.75 -7.00
CA ALA A 178 -22.08 4.34 -6.10
C ALA A 178 -21.74 3.07 -5.29
N MET A 179 -21.04 2.12 -5.92
CA MET A 179 -20.61 0.88 -5.27
C MET A 179 -19.46 1.12 -4.31
N VAL A 180 -18.46 1.91 -4.73
CA VAL A 180 -17.32 2.30 -3.87
C VAL A 180 -17.83 3.02 -2.63
N GLN A 181 -18.76 3.95 -2.80
CA GLN A 181 -19.41 4.71 -1.72
C GLN A 181 -20.17 3.84 -0.75
N ALA A 182 -20.97 2.89 -1.26
CA ALA A 182 -21.74 1.99 -0.42
C ALA A 182 -20.83 1.10 0.44
N ALA A 183 -19.80 0.51 -0.18
CA ALA A 183 -18.83 -0.33 0.53
C ALA A 183 -18.00 0.47 1.55
N ALA A 184 -17.53 1.67 1.18
CA ALA A 184 -16.79 2.53 2.10
C ALA A 184 -17.63 2.93 3.33
N ARG A 185 -18.92 3.30 3.13
CA ARG A 185 -19.83 3.59 4.25
C ARG A 185 -20.02 2.39 5.17
N ALA A 186 -20.14 1.18 4.62
CA ALA A 186 -20.29 -0.04 5.41
C ALA A 186 -19.06 -0.31 6.30
N LEU A 187 -17.85 -0.19 5.72
CA LEU A 187 -16.60 -0.31 6.48
C LEU A 187 -16.46 0.78 7.55
N ILE A 188 -16.71 2.05 7.20
CA ILE A 188 -16.67 3.16 8.17
C ILE A 188 -17.62 2.91 9.34
N ALA A 189 -18.85 2.48 9.05
CA ALA A 189 -19.83 2.18 10.08
C ALA A 189 -19.40 1.00 10.98
N ALA A 190 -18.74 -0.03 10.41
CA ALA A 190 -18.21 -1.14 11.19
C ALA A 190 -17.07 -0.69 12.12
N VAL A 191 -16.10 0.06 11.59
CA VAL A 191 -14.98 0.59 12.37
C VAL A 191 -15.49 1.54 13.47
N ALA A 192 -16.48 2.39 13.17
CA ALA A 192 -17.05 3.29 14.17
C ALA A 192 -17.75 2.54 15.32
N ARG A 193 -18.43 1.42 15.05
CA ARG A 193 -18.98 0.54 16.10
C ARG A 193 -17.88 -0.07 16.95
N ASP A 194 -16.86 -0.65 16.30
CA ASP A 194 -15.72 -1.26 17.00
C ASP A 194 -14.96 -0.23 17.88
N LEU A 195 -14.86 1.02 17.44
CA LEU A 195 -14.29 2.12 18.23
C LEU A 195 -15.16 2.48 19.45
N ALA A 196 -16.49 2.53 19.28
CA ALA A 196 -17.42 2.84 20.37
C ALA A 196 -17.50 1.74 21.43
N GLU A 197 -17.29 0.48 21.03
CA GLU A 197 -17.36 -0.69 21.91
C GLU A 197 -16.06 -0.94 22.71
N ARG A 198 -15.00 -0.16 22.49
CA ARG A 198 -13.75 -0.23 23.29
C ARG A 198 -13.90 0.53 24.61
N PRO A 199 -14.04 -0.12 25.78
CA PRO A 199 -14.09 0.59 27.05
C PRO A 199 -12.73 1.24 27.37
N GLY A 200 -12.74 2.55 27.65
CA GLY A 200 -11.71 3.23 28.47
C GLY A 200 -10.46 3.79 27.75
N ARG A 201 -10.62 4.79 26.88
CA ARG A 201 -9.54 5.76 26.58
C ARG A 201 -10.11 7.18 26.52
N ALA A 202 -10.45 7.71 27.69
CA ALA A 202 -10.47 9.14 27.98
C ALA A 202 -9.18 9.49 28.72
#